data_AF-K7VWE9-F1
#
_entry.id   AF-K7VWE9-F1
#
_cell.length_a   1.000
_cell.length_b   1.000
_cell.length_c   1.000
_cell.angle_alpha   90.00
_cell.angle_beta   90.00
_cell.angle_gamma   90.00
#
_symmetry.space_group_name_H-M   'P 1'
#
loop_
_entity.id
_entity.type
_entity.pdbx_description
1 polymer ?
#
loop_
_entity_poly.entity_id
_entity_poly.type
_entity_poly.pdbx_seq_one_letter_code
_entity_poly.pdbx_strand_id
1 'polypeptide(L)'
;MNLKEDFWKKAMSKIIYDVIQRFEVENGVPRLVSTNIQVIEGGEDLLSLAISMLTKLGFYEKFDENRTSQYIGYRLKNPGKGAKRYQLVLSQRKEGLCISISQDVLKSEILELTCFTEYNVPADDLGNDYVFTTHILGRFWILPSKEDIFLEVMQSHYPNILNGEVRGNFSLNPYVIYPDITDLNGEPFGETISMESEEFNLKSLGESSSYLILYEDKLFPYMTQVCITSIEVLEEFINHFVKILMEKN
;
A
#
# COMPACT_ATOMS: atom_id res chain seq x y z
N MET A 1 -40.11 -14.00 27.12
CA MET A 1 -38.85 -13.47 26.56
C MET A 1 -39.15 -13.01 25.14
N ASN A 2 -39.17 -11.69 24.91
CA ASN A 2 -39.82 -11.10 23.74
C ASN A 2 -38.81 -10.98 22.58
N LEU A 3 -38.67 -12.07 21.80
CA LEU A 3 -37.74 -12.20 20.66
C LEU A 3 -37.87 -11.10 19.58
N LYS A 4 -38.96 -10.33 19.59
CA LYS A 4 -39.18 -9.24 18.64
C LYS A 4 -38.50 -7.93 19.05
N GLU A 5 -38.31 -7.63 20.34
CA GLU A 5 -37.68 -6.37 20.77
C GLU A 5 -36.16 -6.36 20.53
N ASP A 6 -35.49 -7.50 20.66
CA ASP A 6 -34.05 -7.62 20.35
C ASP A 6 -33.76 -7.59 18.84
N PHE A 7 -34.74 -7.95 18.00
CA PHE A 7 -34.60 -7.90 16.54
C PHE A 7 -34.65 -6.45 16.01
N TRP A 8 -35.49 -5.60 16.60
CA TRP A 8 -35.59 -4.18 16.22
C TRP A 8 -34.44 -3.32 16.74
N LYS A 9 -33.79 -3.70 17.84
CA LYS A 9 -32.53 -3.05 18.28
C LYS A 9 -31.36 -3.29 17.33
N LYS A 10 -31.40 -4.35 16.52
CA LYS A 10 -30.34 -4.74 15.58
C LYS A 10 -30.51 -4.15 14.17
N ALA A 11 -31.60 -3.43 13.90
CA ALA A 11 -31.99 -3.04 12.54
C ALA A 11 -32.37 -1.56 12.37
N MET A 12 -31.74 -0.65 13.13
CA MET A 12 -31.60 0.73 12.65
C MET A 12 -30.15 0.93 12.24
N SER A 13 -29.86 0.73 10.95
CA SER A 13 -28.59 1.15 10.38
C SER A 13 -28.45 2.64 10.64
N LYS A 14 -27.50 3.02 11.51
CA LYS A 14 -27.18 4.43 11.69
C LYS A 14 -26.56 4.90 10.37
N ILE A 15 -27.26 5.79 9.67
CA ILE A 15 -26.71 6.50 8.53
C ILE A 15 -25.91 7.66 9.10
N ILE A 16 -24.59 7.61 8.93
CA ILE A 16 -23.69 8.68 9.35
C ILE A 16 -23.33 9.50 8.12
N TYR A 17 -23.23 10.81 8.28
CA TYR A 17 -22.81 11.72 7.22
C TYR A 17 -21.49 12.37 7.64
N ASP A 18 -20.48 12.31 6.79
CA ASP A 18 -19.34 13.21 6.91
C ASP A 18 -19.69 14.52 6.21
N VAL A 19 -19.58 15.63 6.93
CA VAL A 19 -19.98 16.96 6.48
C VAL A 19 -18.79 17.91 6.62
N ILE A 20 -18.18 18.25 5.50
CA ILE A 20 -17.13 19.28 5.44
C ILE A 20 -17.75 20.57 4.94
N GLN A 21 -17.80 21.57 5.82
CA GLN A 21 -18.23 22.94 5.49
C GLN A 21 -17.02 23.86 5.44
N ARG A 22 -16.93 24.68 4.38
CA ARG A 22 -15.91 25.73 4.28
C ARG A 22 -16.58 27.08 4.37
N PHE A 23 -16.10 27.90 5.30
CA PHE A 23 -16.52 29.29 5.43
C PHE A 23 -15.37 30.20 5.02
N GLU A 24 -15.70 31.25 4.29
CA GLU A 24 -14.82 32.38 4.01
C GLU A 24 -15.33 33.58 4.80
N VAL A 25 -14.43 34.31 5.45
CA VAL A 25 -14.81 35.47 6.25
C VAL A 25 -14.50 36.73 5.45
N GLU A 26 -15.54 37.37 4.92
CA GLU A 26 -15.44 38.66 4.25
C GLU A 26 -16.03 39.75 5.15
N ASN A 27 -15.24 40.79 5.45
CA ASN A 27 -15.65 41.92 6.30
C ASN A 27 -16.20 41.50 7.68
N GLY A 28 -15.64 40.45 8.27
CA GLY A 28 -16.08 39.92 9.58
C GLY A 28 -17.35 39.08 9.53
N VAL A 29 -17.92 38.85 8.34
CA VAL A 29 -19.11 38.01 8.15
C VAL A 29 -18.69 36.65 7.56
N PRO A 30 -18.92 35.53 8.27
CA PRO A 30 -18.66 34.20 7.71
C PRO A 30 -19.69 33.86 6.62
N ARG A 31 -19.21 33.47 5.45
CA ARG A 31 -20.00 33.03 4.30
C ARG A 31 -19.66 31.57 4.00
N LEU A 32 -20.67 30.71 3.93
CA LEU A 32 -20.50 29.32 3.54
C LEU A 32 -20.17 29.25 2.04
N VAL A 33 -18.98 28.77 1.70
CA VAL A 33 -18.47 28.67 0.32
C VAL A 33 -18.71 27.29 -0.27
N SER A 34 -18.60 26.24 0.54
CA SER A 34 -18.85 24.87 0.07
C SER A 34 -19.31 23.97 1.21
N THR A 35 -20.16 22.99 0.85
CA THR A 35 -20.51 21.86 1.71
C THR A 35 -20.30 20.58 0.90
N ASN A 36 -19.52 19.65 1.43
CA ASN A 36 -19.40 18.30 0.89
C ASN A 36 -20.03 17.32 1.89
N ILE A 37 -20.95 16.49 1.41
CA ILE A 37 -21.71 15.52 2.20
C ILE A 37 -21.47 14.14 1.60
N GLN A 38 -20.94 13.21 2.39
CA GLN A 38 -20.81 11.82 2.00
C GLN A 38 -21.65 10.95 2.93
N VAL A 39 -22.40 10.01 2.34
CA VAL A 39 -23.22 9.03 3.10
C VAL A 39 -22.33 7.86 3.46
N ILE A 40 -22.33 7.50 4.75
CA ILE A 40 -21.59 6.37 5.30
C ILE A 40 -22.64 5.34 5.73
N GLU A 41 -22.89 4.35 4.88
CA GLU A 41 -23.69 3.18 5.25
C GLU A 41 -22.88 2.28 6.20
N GLY A 42 -23.46 1.89 7.33
CA GLY A 42 -22.88 0.85 8.21
C GLY A 42 -22.17 1.33 9.47
N GLY A 43 -21.97 2.64 9.66
CA GLY A 43 -21.66 3.20 10.98
C GLY A 43 -20.21 3.07 11.44
N GLU A 44 -19.25 3.50 10.62
CA GLU A 44 -18.02 4.26 10.94
C GLU A 44 -17.33 4.48 9.57
N ASP A 45 -17.05 5.73 9.17
CA ASP A 45 -16.23 5.91 7.96
C ASP A 45 -14.81 5.42 8.22
N LEU A 46 -14.14 4.89 7.18
CA LEU A 46 -12.79 4.33 7.31
C LEU A 46 -11.81 5.32 7.96
N LEU A 47 -11.96 6.62 7.71
CA LEU A 47 -11.13 7.65 8.33
C LEU A 47 -11.35 7.72 9.84
N SER A 48 -12.61 7.76 10.29
CA SER A 48 -13.03 7.76 11.69
C SER A 48 -12.60 6.47 12.40
N LEU A 49 -12.74 5.32 11.74
CA LEU A 49 -12.24 4.05 12.25
C LEU A 49 -10.72 4.09 12.40
N ALA A 50 -9.97 4.54 11.39
CA ALA A 50 -8.52 4.67 11.47
C ALA A 50 -8.09 5.58 12.63
N ILE A 51 -8.73 6.75 12.80
CA ILE A 51 -8.46 7.67 13.92
C ILE A 51 -8.75 7.00 15.28
N SER A 52 -9.88 6.29 15.39
CA SER A 52 -10.26 5.54 16.58
C SER A 52 -9.22 4.47 16.93
N MET A 53 -8.73 3.73 15.93
CA MET A 53 -7.67 2.74 16.10
C MET A 53 -6.35 3.37 16.54
N LEU A 54 -5.90 4.45 15.88
CA LEU A 54 -4.69 5.18 16.27
C LEU A 54 -4.78 5.67 17.73
N THR A 55 -5.96 6.14 18.14
CA THR A 55 -6.22 6.55 19.53
C THR A 55 -6.07 5.39 20.50
N LYS A 56 -6.71 4.25 20.22
CA LYS A 56 -6.65 3.04 21.05
C LYS A 56 -5.25 2.44 21.14
N LEU A 57 -4.45 2.59 20.09
CA LEU A 57 -3.05 2.15 20.05
C LEU A 57 -2.08 3.12 20.74
N GLY A 58 -2.57 4.18 21.38
CA GLY A 58 -1.73 5.17 22.07
C GLY A 58 -0.88 6.02 21.12
N PHE A 59 -1.23 6.09 19.83
CA PHE A 59 -0.41 6.76 18.82
C PHE A 59 -0.19 8.26 19.14
N TYR A 60 -1.22 8.91 19.68
CA TYR A 60 -1.18 10.31 20.11
C TYR A 60 -0.26 10.57 21.30
N GLU A 61 0.28 9.55 21.97
CA GLU A 61 1.30 9.73 23.00
C GLU A 61 2.62 10.14 22.37
N LYS A 62 3.00 9.54 21.24
CA LYS A 62 4.26 9.77 20.52
C LYS A 62 4.16 10.76 19.36
N PHE A 63 2.97 10.92 18.77
CA PHE A 63 2.76 11.72 17.56
C PHE A 63 1.86 12.95 17.79
N ASP A 64 2.19 14.06 17.14
CA ASP A 64 1.34 15.23 16.94
C ASP A 64 0.50 15.06 15.68
N GLU A 65 -0.78 15.45 15.75
CA GLU A 65 -1.69 15.54 14.59
C GLU A 65 -1.67 16.95 13.99
N ASN A 66 -1.62 17.05 12.66
CA ASN A 66 -1.90 18.25 11.91
C ASN A 66 -2.96 17.97 10.84
N ARG A 67 -4.14 18.58 11.01
CA ARG A 67 -5.29 18.39 10.13
C ARG A 67 -5.41 19.53 9.13
N THR A 68 -5.55 19.18 7.87
CA THR A 68 -5.87 20.10 6.76
C THR A 68 -7.22 19.73 6.15
N SER A 69 -7.65 20.50 5.14
CA SER A 69 -8.88 20.20 4.39
C SER A 69 -8.76 19.00 3.44
N GLN A 70 -7.55 18.45 3.26
CA GLN A 70 -7.26 17.37 2.30
C GLN A 70 -6.71 16.10 2.95
N TYR A 71 -6.10 16.23 4.13
CA TYR A 71 -5.45 15.11 4.82
C TYR A 71 -5.22 15.42 6.30
N ILE A 72 -4.98 14.37 7.07
CA ILE A 72 -4.51 14.39 8.45
C ILE A 72 -3.09 13.83 8.46
N GLY A 73 -2.12 14.65 8.83
CA GLY A 73 -0.72 14.23 8.93
C GLY A 73 -0.31 14.03 10.38
N TYR A 74 0.40 12.95 10.65
CA TYR A 74 0.95 12.62 11.96
C TYR A 74 2.48 12.70 11.93
N ARG A 75 3.05 13.40 12.89
CA ARG A 75 4.51 13.57 13.04
C ARG A 75 4.96 13.24 14.45
N LEU A 76 6.18 12.77 14.64
CA LEU A 76 6.73 12.59 15.98
C LEU A 76 6.74 13.91 16.77
N LYS A 77 6.39 13.85 18.06
CA LYS A 77 6.48 15.00 18.98
C LYS A 77 7.91 15.48 19.20
N ASN A 78 8.83 14.53 19.29
CA ASN A 78 10.26 14.78 19.49
C ASN A 78 11.05 14.26 18.28
N PRO A 79 10.93 14.91 17.11
CA PRO A 79 11.61 14.44 15.91
C PRO A 79 13.13 14.58 16.06
N GLY A 80 13.85 13.52 15.69
CA GLY A 80 15.30 13.58 15.52
C GLY A 80 15.72 14.58 14.43
N LYS A 81 17.01 14.94 14.40
CA LYS A 81 17.55 15.85 13.38
C LYS A 81 17.34 15.25 11.98
N GLY A 82 16.70 16.01 11.09
CA GLY A 82 16.42 15.58 9.71
C GLY A 82 15.15 14.73 9.55
N ALA A 83 14.34 14.56 10.60
CA ALA A 83 13.06 13.88 10.49
C ALA A 83 12.16 14.54 9.43
N LYS A 84 11.49 13.70 8.66
CA LYS A 84 10.51 14.17 7.66
C LYS A 84 9.28 14.74 8.36
N ARG A 85 8.54 15.57 7.62
CA ARG A 85 7.40 16.34 8.14
C ARG A 85 6.32 15.47 8.76
N TYR A 86 5.99 14.35 8.13
CA TYR A 86 5.02 13.37 8.62
C TYR A 86 5.63 11.97 8.54
N GLN A 87 5.11 11.04 9.34
CA GLN A 87 5.43 9.61 9.29
C GLN A 87 4.21 8.78 8.83
N LEU A 88 3.00 9.29 9.08
CA LEU A 88 1.74 8.73 8.63
C LEU A 88 0.84 9.86 8.15
N VAL A 89 0.13 9.66 7.04
CA VAL A 89 -0.86 10.61 6.52
C VAL A 89 -2.12 9.83 6.13
N LEU A 90 -3.28 10.32 6.57
CA LEU A 90 -4.60 9.81 6.20
C LEU A 90 -5.30 10.82 5.29
N SER A 91 -5.85 10.36 4.17
CA SER A 91 -6.57 11.20 3.21
C SER A 91 -7.78 10.46 2.65
N GLN A 92 -8.98 10.93 2.96
CA GLN A 92 -10.21 10.41 2.38
C GLN A 92 -10.32 10.86 0.92
N ARG A 93 -10.45 9.91 -0.01
CA ARG A 93 -10.62 10.16 -1.45
C ARG A 93 -11.83 9.43 -1.99
N LYS A 94 -12.11 9.64 -3.29
CA LYS A 94 -13.21 8.93 -3.97
C LYS A 94 -12.97 7.43 -4.03
N GLU A 95 -11.70 7.01 -4.12
CA GLU A 95 -11.33 5.60 -4.25
C GLU A 95 -11.26 4.87 -2.90
N GLY A 96 -11.44 5.56 -1.77
CA GLY A 96 -11.33 4.99 -0.42
C GLY A 96 -10.52 5.87 0.54
N LEU A 97 -10.10 5.29 1.65
CA LEU A 97 -9.15 5.91 2.57
C LEU A 97 -7.73 5.66 2.06
N CYS A 98 -7.06 6.72 1.61
CA CYS A 98 -5.66 6.63 1.24
C CYS A 98 -4.76 6.89 2.46
N ILE A 99 -3.84 5.96 2.70
CA ILE A 99 -2.89 5.99 3.80
C ILE A 99 -1.50 6.08 3.20
N SER A 100 -0.77 7.13 3.56
CA SER A 100 0.63 7.30 3.16
C SER A 100 1.53 7.11 4.36
N ILE A 101 2.56 6.29 4.21
CA ILE A 101 3.53 5.98 5.26
C ILE A 101 4.94 6.13 4.69
N SER A 102 5.89 6.49 5.55
CA SER A 102 7.28 6.69 5.14
C SER A 102 7.88 5.43 4.51
N GLN A 103 8.57 5.59 3.38
CA GLN A 103 9.14 4.47 2.60
C GLN A 103 10.09 3.59 3.43
N ASP A 104 10.83 4.19 4.37
CA ASP A 104 11.75 3.45 5.22
C ASP A 104 11.03 2.45 6.14
N VAL A 105 9.77 2.71 6.49
CA VAL A 105 8.94 1.82 7.31
C VAL A 105 8.44 0.63 6.49
N LEU A 106 8.08 0.86 5.23
CA LEU A 106 7.56 -0.17 4.34
C LEU A 106 8.64 -1.06 3.75
N LYS A 107 9.88 -0.60 3.61
CA LYS A 107 10.90 -1.28 2.79
C LYS A 107 11.11 -2.76 3.13
N SER A 108 10.99 -3.17 4.39
CA SER A 108 11.13 -4.58 4.81
C SER A 108 9.85 -5.41 4.68
N GLU A 109 8.72 -4.76 4.44
CA GLU A 109 7.38 -5.36 4.48
C GLU A 109 6.75 -5.52 3.09
N ILE A 110 7.43 -5.08 2.03
CA ILE A 110 6.87 -5.04 0.68
C ILE A 110 7.48 -6.09 -0.23
N LEU A 111 6.66 -6.54 -1.17
CA LEU A 111 7.06 -7.29 -2.35
C LEU A 111 7.23 -6.32 -3.52
N GLU A 112 8.41 -6.28 -4.11
CA GLU A 112 8.69 -5.57 -5.35
C GLU A 112 8.93 -6.60 -6.47
N LEU A 113 8.08 -6.55 -7.49
CA LEU A 113 8.24 -7.38 -8.68
C LEU A 113 8.89 -6.55 -9.78
N THR A 114 9.92 -7.12 -10.40
CA THR A 114 10.66 -6.49 -11.50
C THR A 114 10.76 -7.42 -12.71
N CYS A 115 11.07 -6.86 -13.87
CA CYS A 115 11.58 -7.63 -15.00
C CYS A 115 12.75 -6.89 -15.65
N PHE A 116 13.53 -7.59 -16.46
CA PHE A 116 14.59 -7.02 -17.26
C PHE A 116 14.20 -7.06 -18.75
N THR A 117 14.56 -6.02 -19.49
CA THR A 117 14.52 -6.05 -20.96
C THR A 117 15.93 -5.84 -21.48
N GLU A 118 16.34 -6.68 -22.42
CA GLU A 118 17.60 -6.55 -23.13
C GLU A 118 17.39 -5.69 -24.37
N TYR A 119 18.23 -4.67 -24.54
CA TYR A 119 18.28 -3.91 -25.78
C TYR A 119 19.64 -4.11 -26.44
N ASN A 120 19.62 -4.50 -27.71
CA ASN A 120 20.79 -4.46 -28.57
C ASN A 120 21.17 -3.00 -28.81
N VAL A 121 22.33 -2.61 -28.29
CA VAL A 121 22.99 -1.36 -28.67
C VAL A 121 23.93 -1.69 -29.84
N PRO A 122 24.49 -0.71 -30.58
CA PRO A 122 25.58 -0.97 -31.53
C PRO A 122 26.92 -1.11 -30.80
N ALA A 123 27.70 -2.14 -31.15
CA ALA A 123 28.92 -2.52 -30.43
C ALA A 123 29.87 -1.36 -30.25
N ASP A 124 30.36 -1.18 -29.03
CA ASP A 124 31.53 -0.37 -28.79
C ASP A 124 32.78 -1.03 -29.41
N ASP A 125 33.88 -0.28 -29.51
CA ASP A 125 35.15 -0.77 -30.06
C ASP A 125 35.75 -1.97 -29.28
N LEU A 126 35.14 -2.34 -28.14
CA LEU A 126 35.51 -3.47 -27.28
C LEU A 126 34.59 -4.69 -27.47
N GLY A 127 33.58 -4.60 -28.33
CA GLY A 127 32.70 -5.71 -28.70
C GLY A 127 31.63 -6.05 -27.65
N ASN A 128 31.32 -5.14 -26.72
CA ASN A 128 30.24 -5.34 -25.75
C ASN A 128 28.96 -4.68 -26.26
N ASP A 129 27.85 -5.43 -26.27
CA ASP A 129 26.66 -4.98 -27.01
C ASP A 129 25.30 -5.18 -26.35
N TYR A 130 25.26 -5.16 -25.02
CA TYR A 130 24.02 -5.42 -24.28
C TYR A 130 23.83 -4.42 -23.14
N VAL A 131 22.72 -3.68 -23.18
CA VAL A 131 22.25 -2.85 -22.06
C VAL A 131 20.96 -3.44 -21.53
N PHE A 132 20.97 -3.80 -20.25
CA PHE A 132 19.80 -4.28 -19.54
C PHE A 132 19.08 -3.10 -18.90
N THR A 133 17.76 -3.03 -19.07
CA THR A 133 16.89 -2.10 -18.34
C THR A 133 16.02 -2.88 -17.38
N THR A 134 16.00 -2.48 -16.11
CA THR A 134 15.10 -3.04 -15.10
C THR A 134 13.81 -2.24 -15.06
N HIS A 135 12.68 -2.92 -15.22
CA HIS A 135 11.36 -2.34 -15.09
C HIS A 135 10.72 -2.79 -13.77
N ILE A 136 10.16 -1.85 -13.03
CA ILE A 136 9.36 -2.15 -11.84
C ILE A 136 7.94 -2.45 -12.31
N LEU A 137 7.51 -3.69 -12.08
CA LEU A 137 6.18 -4.18 -12.45
C LEU A 137 5.13 -3.81 -11.41
N GLY A 138 5.54 -3.78 -10.14
CA GLY A 138 4.68 -3.34 -9.06
C GLY A 138 5.32 -3.47 -7.69
N ARG A 139 4.75 -2.73 -6.74
CA ARG A 139 5.07 -2.82 -5.32
C ARG A 139 3.80 -3.19 -4.58
N PHE A 140 3.90 -4.19 -3.72
CA PHE A 140 2.77 -4.78 -3.05
C PHE A 140 3.04 -4.90 -1.56
N TRP A 141 1.99 -4.70 -0.77
CA TRP A 141 1.96 -5.23 0.58
C TRP A 141 1.01 -6.42 0.57
N ILE A 142 1.54 -7.60 0.86
CA ILE A 142 0.74 -8.83 0.95
C ILE A 142 0.10 -8.87 2.33
N LEU A 143 -1.21 -9.14 2.39
CA LEU A 143 -1.92 -9.21 3.66
C LEU A 143 -1.42 -10.43 4.45
N PRO A 144 -0.88 -10.26 5.67
CA PRO A 144 -0.48 -11.37 6.53
C PRO A 144 -1.55 -12.47 6.68
N SER A 145 -2.82 -12.09 6.76
CA SER A 145 -3.95 -13.03 6.90
C SER A 145 -4.24 -13.88 5.65
N LYS A 146 -3.61 -13.56 4.51
CA LYS A 146 -3.89 -14.15 3.20
C LYS A 146 -2.63 -14.49 2.40
N GLU A 147 -1.48 -14.63 3.06
CA GLU A 147 -0.20 -14.98 2.42
C GLU A 147 -0.30 -16.29 1.62
N ASP A 148 -0.88 -17.35 2.20
CA ASP A 148 -1.05 -18.64 1.53
C ASP A 148 -1.86 -18.54 0.23
N ILE A 149 -2.94 -17.77 0.26
CA ILE A 149 -3.82 -17.55 -0.90
C ILE A 149 -3.04 -16.80 -1.99
N PHE A 150 -2.28 -15.77 -1.61
CA PHE A 150 -1.45 -15.03 -2.55
C PHE A 150 -0.39 -15.92 -3.19
N LEU A 151 0.32 -16.73 -2.39
CA LEU A 151 1.36 -17.63 -2.86
C LEU A 151 0.82 -18.72 -3.80
N GLU A 152 -0.37 -19.28 -3.52
CA GLU A 152 -1.02 -20.25 -4.40
C GLU A 152 -1.32 -19.65 -5.78
N VAL A 153 -1.86 -18.43 -5.81
CA VAL A 153 -2.16 -17.72 -7.07
C VAL A 153 -0.89 -17.37 -7.82
N MET A 154 0.13 -16.87 -7.12
CA MET A 154 1.45 -16.59 -7.70
C MET A 154 2.07 -17.85 -8.29
N GLN A 155 2.08 -18.97 -7.57
CA GLN A 155 2.67 -20.22 -8.07
C GLN A 155 1.94 -20.76 -9.31
N SER A 156 0.63 -20.53 -9.41
CA SER A 156 -0.19 -20.96 -10.57
C SER A 156 0.13 -20.18 -11.85
N HIS A 157 0.36 -18.86 -11.74
CA HIS A 157 0.62 -17.99 -12.90
C HIS A 157 2.11 -17.77 -13.18
N TYR A 158 2.92 -17.83 -12.13
CA TYR A 158 4.31 -17.41 -12.06
C TYR A 158 5.11 -18.39 -11.18
N PRO A 159 5.23 -19.68 -11.60
CA PRO A 159 5.79 -20.74 -10.78
C PRO A 159 7.24 -20.46 -10.38
N ASN A 160 7.58 -20.79 -9.13
CA ASN A 160 8.94 -20.80 -8.57
C ASN A 160 9.64 -19.43 -8.49
N ILE A 161 8.93 -18.32 -8.71
CA ILE A 161 9.52 -16.98 -8.63
C ILE A 161 9.77 -16.57 -7.19
N LEU A 162 8.76 -16.76 -6.33
CA LEU A 162 8.77 -16.23 -4.97
C LEU A 162 9.43 -17.16 -3.96
N ASN A 163 9.63 -18.45 -4.27
CA ASN A 163 10.16 -19.46 -3.34
C ASN A 163 9.46 -19.48 -1.97
N GLY A 164 8.16 -19.16 -1.93
CA GLY A 164 7.36 -19.09 -0.69
C GLY A 164 7.46 -17.77 0.07
N GLU A 165 8.23 -16.79 -0.42
CA GLU A 165 8.38 -15.48 0.21
C GLU A 165 7.32 -14.48 -0.29
N VAL A 166 6.85 -13.62 0.61
CA VAL A 166 5.84 -12.58 0.30
C VAL A 166 6.39 -11.16 0.45
N ARG A 167 7.71 -11.03 0.63
CA ARG A 167 8.44 -9.77 0.83
C ARG A 167 9.80 -9.87 0.16
N GLY A 168 10.35 -8.76 -0.31
CA GLY A 168 11.64 -8.70 -0.99
C GLY A 168 11.50 -8.21 -2.43
N ASN A 169 12.59 -8.31 -3.18
CA ASN A 169 12.64 -7.94 -4.59
C ASN A 169 12.86 -9.19 -5.44
N PHE A 170 11.92 -9.49 -6.33
CA PHE A 170 11.96 -10.66 -7.20
C PHE A 170 11.83 -10.22 -8.64
N SER A 171 12.67 -10.79 -9.49
CA SER A 171 12.57 -10.62 -10.93
C SER A 171 11.77 -11.76 -11.54
N LEU A 172 10.81 -11.44 -12.42
CA LEU A 172 10.00 -12.45 -13.07
C LEU A 172 10.76 -13.20 -14.17
N ASN A 173 11.77 -12.55 -14.76
CA ASN A 173 12.71 -13.14 -15.68
C ASN A 173 14.13 -13.02 -15.10
N PRO A 174 14.50 -13.86 -14.11
CA PRO A 174 15.86 -13.87 -13.60
C PRO A 174 16.78 -14.18 -14.77
N TYR A 175 17.85 -13.39 -14.94
CA TYR A 175 18.83 -13.45 -16.03
C TYR A 175 18.84 -14.79 -16.78
N VAL A 176 18.70 -14.74 -18.10
CA VAL A 176 19.26 -15.77 -18.97
C VAL A 176 20.78 -15.70 -18.78
N ILE A 177 21.27 -16.36 -17.73
CA ILE A 177 22.65 -16.83 -17.75
C ILE A 177 22.61 -17.88 -18.85
N TYR A 178 23.23 -17.54 -19.99
CA TYR A 178 23.37 -18.34 -21.20
C TYR A 178 22.96 -19.81 -21.06
N PRO A 179 22.13 -20.37 -21.97
CA PRO A 179 21.68 -21.77 -21.89
C PRO A 179 22.81 -22.83 -21.88
N ASP A 180 24.07 -22.42 -22.02
CA ASP A 180 25.28 -23.25 -21.92
C ASP A 180 26.00 -23.15 -20.56
N ILE A 181 25.51 -22.35 -19.60
CA ILE A 181 26.10 -22.24 -18.27
C ILE A 181 25.24 -23.03 -17.30
N THR A 182 25.74 -24.20 -16.95
CA THR A 182 25.25 -24.98 -15.82
C THR A 182 25.66 -24.31 -14.51
N ASP A 183 24.96 -24.59 -13.41
CA ASP A 183 25.47 -24.28 -12.08
C ASP A 183 26.85 -24.96 -11.84
N LEU A 184 27.49 -24.69 -10.69
CA LEU A 184 28.77 -25.34 -10.32
C LEU A 184 28.70 -26.88 -10.30
N ASN A 185 27.50 -27.46 -10.35
CA ASN A 185 27.23 -28.89 -10.31
C ASN A 185 26.82 -29.48 -11.68
N GLY A 186 26.74 -28.68 -12.75
CA GLY A 186 26.35 -29.20 -14.06
C GLY A 186 24.83 -29.22 -14.31
N GLU A 187 24.02 -28.64 -13.42
CA GLU A 187 22.57 -28.58 -13.59
C GLU A 187 22.17 -27.33 -14.37
N PRO A 188 21.22 -27.42 -15.33
CA PRO A 188 20.68 -26.24 -15.97
C PRO A 188 20.01 -25.36 -14.91
N PHE A 189 20.23 -24.04 -14.98
CA PHE A 189 19.40 -23.10 -14.23
C PHE A 189 17.92 -23.41 -14.55
N GLY A 190 17.10 -23.56 -13.51
CA GLY A 190 15.71 -24.00 -13.64
C GLY A 190 14.91 -23.16 -14.64
N GLU A 191 13.79 -23.69 -15.14
CA GLU A 191 12.94 -23.05 -16.16
C GLU A 191 12.70 -21.55 -15.88
N THR A 192 13.42 -20.71 -16.61
CA THR A 192 13.28 -19.25 -16.52
C THR A 192 12.02 -18.82 -17.24
N ILE A 193 11.13 -18.09 -16.56
CA ILE A 193 10.02 -17.43 -17.22
C ILE A 193 10.59 -16.21 -17.96
N SER A 194 10.81 -16.32 -19.27
CA SER A 194 11.14 -15.15 -20.10
C SER A 194 9.87 -14.34 -20.31
N MET A 195 9.77 -13.17 -19.70
CA MET A 195 8.58 -12.33 -19.79
C MET A 195 8.94 -10.86 -20.03
N GLU A 196 8.33 -10.28 -21.04
CA GLU A 196 8.40 -8.83 -21.32
C GLU A 196 7.56 -8.05 -20.30
N SER A 197 7.88 -6.77 -20.05
CA SER A 197 7.13 -5.97 -19.07
C SER A 197 5.64 -5.86 -19.37
N GLU A 198 5.27 -5.92 -20.66
CA GLU A 198 3.89 -5.82 -21.14
C GLU A 198 3.07 -7.09 -20.92
N GLU A 199 3.74 -8.23 -20.71
CA GLU A 199 3.13 -9.54 -20.48
C GLU A 199 2.76 -9.74 -19.01
N PHE A 200 3.30 -8.92 -18.10
CA PHE A 200 2.92 -8.94 -16.69
C PHE A 200 1.46 -8.54 -16.52
N ASN A 201 0.63 -9.51 -16.18
CA ASN A 201 -0.78 -9.29 -15.97
C ASN A 201 -1.07 -9.12 -14.47
N LEU A 202 -1.04 -7.87 -13.99
CA LEU A 202 -1.41 -7.55 -12.62
C LEU A 202 -2.80 -8.09 -12.23
N LYS A 203 -3.74 -8.17 -13.19
CA LYS A 203 -5.10 -8.68 -12.92
C LYS A 203 -5.13 -10.21 -12.72
N SER A 204 -4.06 -10.91 -13.10
CA SER A 204 -3.92 -12.36 -12.91
C SER A 204 -3.45 -12.73 -11.50
N LEU A 205 -2.98 -11.76 -10.70
CA LEU A 205 -2.57 -11.97 -9.30
C LEU A 205 -3.75 -12.20 -8.33
N GLY A 206 -4.95 -12.45 -8.86
CA GLY A 206 -6.17 -12.75 -8.11
C GLY A 206 -7.07 -11.54 -7.92
N GLU A 207 -8.23 -11.76 -7.29
CA GLU A 207 -9.02 -10.65 -6.74
C GLU A 207 -8.14 -9.89 -5.75
N SER A 208 -8.20 -8.56 -5.77
CA SER A 208 -7.42 -7.58 -5.00
C SER A 208 -7.60 -7.66 -3.47
N SER A 209 -7.93 -8.83 -2.94
CA SER A 209 -8.30 -9.08 -1.56
C SER A 209 -7.16 -9.66 -0.72
N SER A 210 -6.07 -10.16 -1.32
CA SER A 210 -4.90 -10.74 -0.62
C SER A 210 -3.67 -9.83 -0.63
N TYR A 211 -3.69 -8.73 -1.38
CA TYR A 211 -2.60 -7.76 -1.41
C TYR A 211 -3.13 -6.35 -1.68
N LEU A 212 -2.29 -5.36 -1.35
CA LEU A 212 -2.50 -3.96 -1.68
C LEU A 212 -1.43 -3.45 -2.62
N ILE A 213 -1.83 -2.70 -3.63
CA ILE A 213 -0.91 -2.03 -4.55
C ILE A 213 -0.42 -0.73 -3.91
N LEU A 214 0.89 -0.53 -3.97
CA LEU A 214 1.58 0.60 -3.38
C LEU A 214 1.98 1.60 -4.46
N TYR A 215 1.66 2.86 -4.23
CA TYR A 215 1.95 3.98 -5.13
C TYR A 215 2.89 4.98 -4.48
N GLU A 216 3.63 5.73 -5.27
CA GLU A 216 4.36 6.89 -4.75
C GLU A 216 3.38 8.02 -4.40
N ASP A 217 3.53 8.61 -3.22
CA ASP A 217 2.71 9.75 -2.84
C ASP A 217 3.21 11.02 -3.56
N LYS A 218 2.35 11.60 -4.39
CA LYS A 218 2.67 12.81 -5.19
C LYS A 218 2.93 14.06 -4.34
N LEU A 219 2.30 14.17 -3.17
CA LEU A 219 2.43 15.30 -2.27
C LEU A 219 3.62 15.12 -1.30
N PHE A 220 3.90 13.87 -0.93
CA PHE A 220 5.00 13.50 -0.05
C PHE A 220 5.88 12.43 -0.71
N PRO A 221 6.85 12.81 -1.58
CA PRO A 221 7.63 11.85 -2.38
C PRO A 221 8.47 10.82 -1.61
N TYR A 222 8.66 11.04 -0.30
CA TYR A 222 9.34 10.11 0.61
C TYR A 222 8.38 9.09 1.25
N MET A 223 7.10 9.15 0.90
CA MET A 223 6.06 8.25 1.36
C MET A 223 5.57 7.37 0.23
N THR A 224 5.07 6.22 0.63
CA THR A 224 4.32 5.30 -0.22
C THR A 224 2.88 5.30 0.25
N GLN A 225 1.96 5.36 -0.69
CA GLN A 225 0.53 5.45 -0.49
C GLN A 225 -0.15 4.16 -0.90
N VAL A 226 -1.15 3.79 -0.11
CA VAL A 226 -2.12 2.75 -0.43
C VAL A 226 -3.52 3.32 -0.28
N CYS A 227 -4.50 2.85 -1.03
CA CYS A 227 -5.91 3.24 -0.84
C CYS A 227 -6.73 2.00 -0.49
N ILE A 228 -7.45 2.09 0.63
CA ILE A 228 -8.17 0.99 1.26
C ILE A 228 -9.66 1.29 1.24
N THR A 229 -10.46 0.27 0.89
CA THR A 229 -11.91 0.34 0.81
C THR A 229 -12.63 -0.62 1.76
N SER A 230 -11.91 -1.56 2.37
CA SER A 230 -12.45 -2.55 3.31
C SER A 230 -12.01 -2.25 4.74
N ILE A 231 -12.94 -2.45 5.68
CA ILE A 231 -12.71 -2.30 7.12
C ILE A 231 -11.68 -3.33 7.59
N GLU A 232 -11.83 -4.59 7.19
CA GLU A 232 -10.96 -5.69 7.58
C GLU A 232 -9.51 -5.43 7.16
N VAL A 233 -9.32 -4.96 5.92
CA VAL A 233 -8.00 -4.61 5.39
C VAL A 233 -7.42 -3.40 6.12
N LEU A 234 -8.25 -2.40 6.45
CA LEU A 234 -7.82 -1.24 7.22
C LEU A 234 -7.34 -1.65 8.62
N GLU A 235 -8.09 -2.51 9.29
CA GLU A 235 -7.75 -2.97 10.64
C GLU A 235 -6.41 -3.70 10.64
N GLU A 236 -6.21 -4.61 9.70
CA GLU A 236 -4.95 -5.34 9.53
C GLU A 236 -3.78 -4.40 9.22
N PHE A 237 -3.98 -3.46 8.28
CA PHE A 237 -2.96 -2.48 7.90
C PHE A 237 -2.53 -1.60 9.07
N ILE A 238 -3.49 -1.01 9.78
CA ILE A 238 -3.22 -0.11 10.91
C ILE A 238 -2.54 -0.88 12.04
N ASN A 239 -3.04 -2.06 12.42
CA ASN A 239 -2.43 -2.86 13.48
C ASN A 239 -0.99 -3.28 13.15
N HIS A 240 -0.71 -3.60 11.88
CA HIS A 240 0.64 -3.98 11.44
C HIS A 240 1.60 -2.78 11.47
N PHE A 241 1.28 -1.73 10.72
CA PHE A 241 2.25 -0.66 10.48
C PHE A 241 2.35 0.36 11.61
N VAL A 242 1.30 0.58 12.38
CA VAL A 242 1.38 1.48 13.55
C VAL A 242 2.32 0.91 14.60
N LYS A 243 2.31 -0.41 14.80
CA LYS A 243 3.27 -1.06 15.70
C LYS A 243 4.71 -0.78 15.27
N ILE A 244 5.02 -0.97 13.99
CA ILE A 244 6.35 -0.69 13.43
C ILE A 244 6.72 0.79 13.62
N LEU A 245 5.80 1.72 13.33
CA LEU A 245 6.01 3.16 13.52
C LEU A 245 6.31 3.54 14.98
N MET A 246 5.61 2.89 15.91
CA MET A 246 5.76 3.12 17.35
C MET A 246 7.04 2.49 17.90
N GLU A 247 7.58 1.43 17.29
CA GLU A 247 8.82 0.77 17.70
C GLU A 247 10.08 1.44 17.13
N LYS A 248 10.01 1.96 15.90
CA LYS A 248 11.14 2.63 15.24
C LYS A 248 11.56 3.96 15.90
N ASN A 249 10.72 4.55 16.75
CA ASN A 249 10.88 5.92 17.27
C ASN A 249 10.70 6.05 18.78
#